data_AF-A0A8T6HUZ9-F1
#
_entry.id   AF-A0A8T6HUZ9-F1
#
_cell.length_a   1.000
_cell.length_b   1.000
_cell.length_c   1.000
_cell.angle_alpha   90.00
_cell.angle_beta   90.00
_cell.angle_gamma   90.00
#
_symmetry.space_group_name_H-M   'P 1'
#
loop_
_entity.id
_entity.type
_entity.pdbx_description
1 polymer ?
#
loop_
_entity_poly.entity_id
_entity_poly.type
_entity_poly.pdbx_seq_one_letter_code
_entity_poly.pdbx_strand_id
1 'polypeptide(L)'
;ASYAAGRYRQLKENSDALPYWQYRHSHLASTPRQQHLAWDGMVLAHDDPFWTTHYPPNGWGCGCYVIGVTRGRLERMGRTGPDRAPAIRTREVLVGKNGPHPRLVSVPEGIDPGWAYAPGQSVVRTYLDKLAVQQPGVAAAQYREAMGLERLVAERTRAWHGWLDGDRRSLDHWFVLGMVESGVQRALGDHGRILETAALTTTRSDILHGGRKTKRARGTALSEADLRRLPEIVERPKAVLLDTGKRHDALIYVFDSEDGGGRLGKAVFRPNWRGKRGITNGYRSGGYVDRGNLRERRYVVLSGSLEGEE
;
A
#
# COMPACT_ATOMS: atom_id res chain seq x y z
N ALA A 1 -1.66 -15.55 6.78
CA ALA A 1 -2.33 -14.38 6.13
C ALA A 1 -3.13 -14.76 4.89
N SER A 2 -2.57 -15.49 3.90
CA SER A 2 -3.29 -15.88 2.66
C SER A 2 -4.61 -16.63 2.90
N TYR A 3 -4.64 -17.55 3.87
CA TYR A 3 -5.86 -18.32 4.22
C TYR A 3 -6.98 -17.43 4.80
N ALA A 4 -6.65 -16.54 5.73
CA ALA A 4 -7.63 -15.64 6.35
C ALA A 4 -8.23 -14.64 5.35
N ALA A 5 -7.41 -14.13 4.41
CA ALA A 5 -7.88 -13.26 3.33
C ALA A 5 -8.82 -13.98 2.35
N GLY A 6 -8.49 -15.23 1.98
CA GLY A 6 -9.38 -16.07 1.19
C GLY A 6 -10.71 -16.35 1.90
N ARG A 7 -10.66 -16.65 3.21
CA ARG A 7 -11.87 -16.87 4.01
C ARG A 7 -12.74 -15.63 4.13
N TYR A 8 -12.13 -14.46 4.36
CA TYR A 8 -12.86 -13.18 4.40
C TYR A 8 -13.55 -12.91 3.07
N ARG A 9 -12.86 -13.11 1.94
CA ARG A 9 -13.44 -12.97 0.60
C ARG A 9 -14.63 -13.91 0.40
N GLN A 10 -14.48 -15.20 0.72
CA GLN A 10 -15.57 -16.17 0.63
C GLN A 10 -16.78 -15.76 1.47
N LEU A 11 -16.57 -15.26 2.69
CA LEU A 11 -17.66 -14.79 3.55
C LEU A 11 -18.34 -13.54 3.02
N LYS A 12 -17.59 -12.62 2.40
CA LYS A 12 -18.16 -11.44 1.74
C LYS A 12 -18.96 -11.80 0.49
N GLU A 13 -18.42 -12.66 -0.37
CA GLU A 13 -19.07 -13.13 -1.60
C GLU A 13 -20.37 -13.89 -1.30
N ASN A 14 -20.45 -14.56 -0.14
CA ASN A 14 -21.64 -15.30 0.29
C ASN A 14 -22.45 -14.55 1.37
N SER A 15 -22.29 -13.24 1.50
CA SER A 15 -22.95 -12.48 2.59
C SER A 15 -24.47 -12.51 2.52
N ASP A 16 -25.07 -12.64 1.33
CA ASP A 16 -26.52 -12.81 1.17
C ASP A 16 -27.02 -14.10 1.84
N ALA A 17 -26.27 -15.20 1.72
CA ALA A 17 -26.59 -16.48 2.34
C ALA A 17 -26.10 -16.57 3.80
N LEU A 18 -25.06 -15.81 4.14
CA LEU A 18 -24.38 -15.79 5.44
C LEU A 18 -24.37 -14.36 6.01
N PRO A 19 -25.55 -13.77 6.33
CA PRO A 19 -25.67 -12.37 6.70
C PRO A 19 -25.07 -12.06 8.08
N TYR A 20 -24.76 -13.08 8.87
CA TYR A 20 -24.17 -12.92 10.19
C TYR A 20 -22.83 -13.63 10.28
N TRP A 21 -21.90 -13.04 11.00
CA TRP A 21 -20.56 -13.58 11.19
C TRP A 21 -20.32 -13.79 12.69
N GLN A 22 -19.78 -14.96 13.04
CA GLN A 22 -19.45 -15.30 14.42
C GLN A 22 -17.93 -15.31 14.62
N TYR A 23 -17.46 -14.57 15.61
CA TYR A 23 -16.06 -14.60 16.04
C TYR A 23 -15.79 -15.88 16.83
N ARG A 24 -14.72 -16.60 16.51
CA ARG A 24 -14.30 -17.81 17.22
C ARG A 24 -12.86 -17.68 17.71
N HIS A 25 -12.69 -17.85 19.01
CA HIS A 25 -11.39 -17.97 19.63
C HIS A 25 -10.77 -19.34 19.32
N SER A 26 -9.45 -19.36 19.16
CA SER A 26 -8.68 -20.58 18.98
C SER A 26 -7.81 -20.83 20.19
N HIS A 27 -7.91 -22.04 20.74
CA HIS A 27 -7.16 -22.49 21.91
C HIS A 27 -5.68 -22.79 21.60
N LEU A 28 -5.18 -22.43 20.42
CA LEU A 28 -3.79 -22.65 20.01
C LEU A 28 -2.78 -21.75 20.74
N ALA A 29 -3.22 -20.63 21.32
CA ALA A 29 -2.35 -19.71 22.04
C ALA A 29 -2.30 -20.08 23.53
N SER A 30 -1.10 -20.31 24.07
CA SER A 30 -0.89 -20.63 25.50
C SER A 30 -1.26 -19.46 26.44
N THR A 31 -1.25 -18.23 25.94
CA THR A 31 -1.65 -17.01 26.66
C THR A 31 -2.63 -16.20 25.79
N PRO A 32 -3.93 -16.58 25.78
CA PRO A 32 -4.92 -15.89 24.96
C PRO A 32 -5.17 -14.46 25.46
N ARG A 33 -5.32 -13.50 24.54
CA ARG A 33 -5.68 -12.12 24.87
C ARG A 33 -7.11 -12.12 25.44
N GLN A 34 -7.32 -11.47 26.58
CA GLN A 34 -8.62 -11.45 27.28
C GLN A 34 -9.75 -10.92 26.39
N GLN A 35 -9.45 -9.95 25.52
CA GLN A 35 -10.41 -9.44 24.54
C GLN A 35 -10.89 -10.51 23.57
N HIS A 36 -10.01 -11.42 23.12
CA HIS A 36 -10.38 -12.48 22.17
C HIS A 36 -11.27 -13.55 22.81
N LEU A 37 -11.09 -13.79 24.12
CA LEU A 37 -11.98 -14.64 24.90
C LEU A 37 -13.36 -13.98 25.04
N ALA A 38 -13.39 -12.68 25.32
CA ALA A 38 -14.64 -11.92 25.44
C ALA A 38 -15.42 -11.84 24.11
N TRP A 39 -14.73 -11.90 22.97
CA TRP A 39 -15.36 -11.93 21.65
C TRP A 39 -15.77 -13.34 21.20
N ASP A 40 -15.33 -14.41 21.87
CA ASP A 40 -15.65 -15.77 21.43
C ASP A 40 -17.16 -16.02 21.47
N GLY A 41 -17.70 -16.49 20.35
CA GLY A 41 -19.12 -16.77 20.21
C GLY A 41 -19.99 -15.54 19.87
N MET A 42 -19.43 -14.33 19.90
CA MET A 42 -20.12 -13.09 19.49
C MET A 42 -20.53 -13.17 18.01
N VAL A 43 -21.77 -12.84 17.71
CA VAL A 43 -22.33 -12.87 16.36
C VAL A 43 -22.75 -11.48 15.93
N LEU A 44 -22.12 -10.91 14.91
CA LEU A 44 -22.47 -9.58 14.38
C LEU A 44 -22.97 -9.68 12.94
N ALA A 45 -23.59 -8.62 12.43
CA ALA A 45 -23.89 -8.51 10.99
C ALA A 45 -22.59 -8.53 10.17
N HIS A 46 -22.64 -9.05 8.93
CA HIS A 46 -21.47 -9.18 8.05
C HIS A 46 -20.84 -7.84 7.61
N ASP A 47 -21.57 -6.75 7.78
CA ASP A 47 -21.19 -5.37 7.43
C ASP A 47 -20.93 -4.49 8.67
N ASP A 48 -20.98 -5.05 9.87
CA ASP A 48 -20.70 -4.32 11.11
C ASP A 48 -19.27 -3.70 11.07
N PRO A 49 -19.11 -2.40 11.42
CA PRO A 49 -17.81 -1.73 11.43
C PRO A 49 -16.73 -2.40 12.28
N PHE A 50 -17.12 -3.19 13.29
CA PHE A 50 -16.22 -3.99 14.11
C PHE A 50 -15.28 -4.85 13.24
N TRP A 51 -15.82 -5.48 12.20
CA TRP A 51 -15.04 -6.35 11.31
C TRP A 51 -13.96 -5.63 10.52
N THR A 52 -14.07 -4.31 10.36
CA THR A 52 -13.05 -3.53 9.64
C THR A 52 -11.70 -3.58 10.35
N THR A 53 -11.71 -3.68 11.68
CA THR A 53 -10.47 -3.68 12.48
C THR A 53 -10.24 -4.97 13.23
N HIS A 54 -11.29 -5.71 13.62
CA HIS A 54 -11.23 -6.83 14.54
C HIS A 54 -11.41 -8.22 13.88
N TYR A 55 -11.44 -8.29 12.54
CA TYR A 55 -11.51 -9.58 11.86
C TYR A 55 -10.14 -10.30 11.96
N PRO A 56 -10.08 -11.52 12.53
CA PRO A 56 -8.82 -12.24 12.74
C PRO A 56 -8.03 -12.58 11.47
N PRO A 57 -6.69 -12.68 11.55
CA PRO A 57 -5.88 -12.61 12.78
C PRO A 57 -5.68 -11.19 13.31
N ASN A 58 -5.74 -11.03 14.63
CA ASN A 58 -5.65 -9.73 15.31
C ASN A 58 -4.26 -9.45 15.92
N GLY A 59 -3.25 -10.25 15.56
CA GLY A 59 -1.90 -10.14 16.11
C GLY A 59 -1.06 -11.39 15.89
N TRP A 60 0.19 -11.30 16.32
CA TRP A 60 1.11 -12.45 16.27
C TRP A 60 0.59 -13.59 17.16
N GLY A 61 0.72 -14.82 16.66
CA GLY A 61 0.23 -16.03 17.33
C GLY A 61 -1.30 -16.14 17.45
N CYS A 62 -2.06 -15.24 16.82
CA CYS A 62 -3.52 -15.30 16.86
C CYS A 62 -4.06 -16.38 15.89
N GLY A 63 -4.66 -17.44 16.45
CA GLY A 63 -5.33 -18.49 15.69
C GLY A 63 -6.86 -18.29 15.55
N CYS A 64 -7.40 -17.17 16.06
CA CYS A 64 -8.85 -16.91 16.00
C CYS A 64 -9.34 -16.84 14.54
N TYR A 65 -10.62 -17.11 14.33
CA TYR A 65 -11.23 -17.14 13.00
C TYR A 65 -12.69 -16.70 13.04
N VAL A 66 -13.29 -16.51 11.86
CA VAL A 66 -14.70 -16.12 11.72
C VAL A 66 -15.43 -17.17 10.89
N ILE A 67 -16.65 -17.50 11.32
CA ILE A 67 -17.55 -18.39 10.59
C ILE A 67 -18.81 -17.63 10.18
N GLY A 68 -19.34 -17.97 9.00
CA GLY A 68 -20.62 -17.45 8.55
C GLY A 68 -21.78 -18.17 9.24
N VAL A 69 -22.83 -17.42 9.52
CA VAL A 69 -24.02 -17.84 10.24
C VAL A 69 -25.24 -17.42 9.42
N THR A 70 -26.07 -18.41 9.09
CA THR A 70 -27.36 -18.19 8.42
C THR A 70 -28.40 -17.70 9.43
N ARG A 71 -29.50 -17.11 8.95
CA ARG A 71 -30.62 -16.69 9.80
C ARG A 71 -31.21 -17.85 10.63
N GLY A 72 -31.47 -18.98 10.00
CA GLY A 72 -31.97 -20.17 10.71
C GLY A 72 -30.95 -20.79 11.68
N ARG A 73 -29.63 -20.59 11.47
CA ARG A 73 -28.63 -20.99 12.48
C ARG A 73 -28.64 -20.04 13.67
N LEU A 74 -28.79 -18.73 13.43
CA LEU A 74 -28.90 -17.71 14.48
C LEU A 74 -30.11 -17.99 15.38
N GLU A 75 -31.27 -18.30 14.79
CA GLU A 75 -32.49 -18.66 15.51
C GLU A 75 -32.32 -19.93 16.35
N ARG A 76 -31.67 -20.97 15.80
CA ARG A 76 -31.34 -22.20 16.55
C ARG A 76 -30.35 -21.98 17.70
N MET A 77 -29.58 -20.89 17.67
CA MET A 77 -28.75 -20.46 18.80
C MET A 77 -29.57 -19.70 19.86
N GLY A 78 -30.89 -19.59 19.70
CA GLY A 78 -31.80 -18.88 20.61
C GLY A 78 -31.74 -17.35 20.47
N ARG A 79 -31.20 -16.83 19.36
CA ARG A 79 -30.98 -15.40 19.14
C ARG A 79 -32.05 -14.83 18.20
N THR A 80 -32.62 -13.69 18.58
CA THR A 80 -33.61 -12.95 17.78
C THR A 80 -32.97 -12.01 16.74
N GLY A 81 -31.66 -11.76 16.85
CA GLY A 81 -30.88 -10.90 15.98
C GLY A 81 -29.38 -11.00 16.29
N PRO A 82 -28.52 -10.31 15.52
CA PRO A 82 -27.10 -10.23 15.83
C PRO A 82 -26.89 -9.49 17.16
N ASP A 83 -25.77 -9.79 17.81
CA ASP A 83 -25.27 -9.04 18.96
C ASP A 83 -24.97 -7.59 18.57
N ARG A 84 -24.88 -6.73 19.58
CA ARG A 84 -24.35 -5.37 19.43
C ARG A 84 -22.84 -5.39 19.60
N ALA A 85 -22.10 -4.84 18.64
CA ALA A 85 -20.66 -4.74 18.74
C ALA A 85 -20.24 -3.92 19.99
N PRO A 86 -19.17 -4.34 20.70
CA PRO A 86 -18.63 -3.58 21.81
C PRO A 86 -18.04 -2.25 21.31
N ALA A 87 -17.98 -1.26 22.21
CA ALA A 87 -17.31 0.00 21.89
C ALA A 87 -15.83 -0.24 21.58
N ILE A 88 -15.37 0.27 20.44
CA ILE A 88 -13.96 0.18 20.03
C ILE A 88 -13.15 1.15 20.91
N ARG A 89 -12.48 0.61 21.92
CA ARG A 89 -11.54 1.36 22.76
C ARG A 89 -10.15 1.27 22.17
N THR A 90 -9.38 2.34 22.27
CA THR A 90 -8.00 2.40 21.81
C THR A 90 -7.05 2.59 22.97
N ARG A 91 -5.89 1.92 22.90
CA ARG A 91 -4.76 2.11 23.81
C ARG A 91 -3.56 2.66 23.05
N GLU A 92 -2.75 3.45 23.74
CA GLU A 92 -1.46 3.87 23.20
C GLU A 92 -0.41 2.77 23.44
N VAL A 93 0.34 2.43 22.39
CA VAL A 93 1.42 1.45 22.45
C VAL A 93 2.69 2.09 21.94
N LEU A 94 3.75 2.01 22.75
CA LEU A 94 5.08 2.41 22.33
C LEU A 94 5.64 1.35 21.37
N VAL A 95 5.73 1.69 20.09
CA VAL A 95 6.35 0.85 19.07
C VAL A 95 7.79 1.30 18.83
N GLY A 96 8.68 0.35 18.50
CA GLY A 96 10.08 0.66 18.23
C GLY A 96 10.89 1.05 19.47
N LYS A 97 10.52 0.56 20.66
CA LYS A 97 11.22 0.84 21.94
C LYS A 97 12.74 0.62 21.86
N ASN A 98 13.18 -0.36 21.07
CA ASN A 98 14.59 -0.71 20.89
C ASN A 98 15.19 -0.17 19.58
N GLY A 99 14.47 0.70 18.86
CA GLY A 99 14.89 1.30 17.60
C GLY A 99 15.20 2.79 17.74
N PRO A 100 15.71 3.44 16.69
CA PRO A 100 16.16 4.85 16.74
C PRO A 100 15.02 5.86 16.93
N HIS A 101 13.76 5.47 16.69
CA HIS A 101 12.59 6.36 16.76
C HIS A 101 11.39 5.67 17.44
N PRO A 102 11.39 5.57 18.79
CA PRO A 102 10.24 5.09 19.53
C PRO A 102 9.10 6.11 19.44
N ARG A 103 7.86 5.62 19.24
CA ARG A 103 6.67 6.48 19.19
C ARG A 103 5.43 5.78 19.69
N LEU A 104 4.50 6.57 20.22
CA LEU A 104 3.19 6.10 20.65
C LEU A 104 2.27 5.98 19.43
N VAL A 105 1.61 4.84 19.30
CA VAL A 105 0.55 4.61 18.31
C VAL A 105 -0.73 4.21 19.01
N SER A 106 -1.84 4.81 18.59
CA SER A 106 -3.17 4.43 19.07
C SER A 106 -3.66 3.18 18.33
N VAL A 107 -3.95 2.11 19.07
CA VAL A 107 -4.41 0.83 18.52
C VAL A 107 -5.64 0.34 19.27
N PRO A 108 -6.60 -0.33 18.62
CA PRO A 108 -7.72 -0.95 19.32
C PRO A 108 -7.24 -1.95 20.38
N GLU A 109 -7.93 -1.97 21.52
CA GLU A 109 -7.66 -2.95 22.55
C GLU A 109 -7.84 -4.38 22.02
N GLY A 110 -6.94 -5.30 22.41
CA GLY A 110 -6.95 -6.67 21.91
C GLY A 110 -6.36 -6.88 20.52
N ILE A 111 -5.90 -5.82 19.85
CA ILE A 111 -5.25 -5.90 18.54
C ILE A 111 -3.79 -5.44 18.64
N ASP A 112 -2.88 -6.17 18.00
CA ASP A 112 -1.48 -5.78 17.96
C ASP A 112 -1.27 -4.60 16.97
N PRO A 113 -0.31 -3.70 17.23
CA PRO A 113 0.06 -2.67 16.27
C PRO A 113 0.36 -3.25 14.89
N GLY A 114 -0.27 -2.70 13.85
CA GLY A 114 -0.14 -3.20 12.47
C GLY A 114 -1.11 -4.33 12.09
N TRP A 115 -2.05 -4.74 12.95
CA TRP A 115 -3.03 -5.79 12.66
C TRP A 115 -4.50 -5.31 12.65
N ALA A 116 -4.74 -4.03 12.91
CA ALA A 116 -6.10 -3.44 12.94
C ALA A 116 -6.66 -3.21 11.52
N TYR A 117 -6.91 -4.29 10.79
CA TYR A 117 -7.59 -4.31 9.50
C TYR A 117 -8.18 -5.70 9.19
N ALA A 118 -9.25 -5.75 8.38
CA ALA A 118 -9.78 -7.02 7.88
C ALA A 118 -8.84 -7.66 6.83
N PRO A 119 -8.55 -8.97 6.89
CA PRO A 119 -7.80 -9.68 5.86
C PRO A 119 -8.48 -9.57 4.49
N GLY A 120 -7.74 -9.27 3.42
CA GLY A 120 -8.31 -9.16 2.08
C GLY A 120 -8.96 -7.80 1.74
N GLN A 121 -9.27 -6.96 2.73
CA GLN A 121 -9.30 -5.50 2.54
C GLN A 121 -7.86 -5.07 2.36
N SER A 122 -7.39 -5.07 1.10
CA SER A 122 -5.98 -5.02 0.69
C SER A 122 -5.04 -4.62 1.83
N VAL A 123 -4.54 -5.65 2.54
CA VAL A 123 -3.52 -5.53 3.58
C VAL A 123 -2.40 -4.65 3.03
N VAL A 124 -2.09 -4.84 1.75
CA VAL A 124 -1.17 -4.04 0.95
C VAL A 124 -1.56 -2.54 0.90
N ARG A 125 -2.75 -2.12 0.48
CA ARG A 125 -3.08 -0.69 0.34
C ARG A 125 -3.14 0.04 1.68
N THR A 126 -3.82 -0.50 2.69
CA THR A 126 -3.96 0.17 3.99
C THR A 126 -2.65 0.17 4.79
N TYR A 127 -1.83 -0.88 4.66
CA TYR A 127 -0.50 -0.94 5.26
C TYR A 127 0.50 -0.06 4.50
N LEU A 128 0.46 -0.01 3.16
CA LEU A 128 1.27 0.91 2.36
C LEU A 128 0.87 2.37 2.60
N ASP A 129 -0.43 2.68 2.69
CA ASP A 129 -0.94 4.04 2.97
C ASP A 129 -0.55 4.51 4.38
N LYS A 130 -0.51 3.61 5.37
CA LYS A 130 -0.05 3.92 6.74
C LYS A 130 1.48 3.94 6.87
N LEU A 131 2.22 3.05 6.19
CA LEU A 131 3.69 2.99 6.23
C LEU A 131 4.35 4.12 5.45
N ALA A 132 3.74 4.55 4.35
CA ALA A 132 4.12 5.74 3.59
C ALA A 132 4.17 7.02 4.42
N VAL A 133 3.53 7.03 5.59
CA VAL A 133 3.51 8.19 6.49
C VAL A 133 4.43 7.97 7.69
N GLN A 134 4.89 6.75 7.98
CA GLN A 134 5.26 6.39 9.35
C GLN A 134 6.70 5.89 9.60
N GLN A 135 7.37 5.09 8.75
CA GLN A 135 8.80 4.70 8.95
C GLN A 135 9.51 4.26 7.63
N PRO A 136 10.39 5.10 7.04
CA PRO A 136 10.98 4.87 5.70
C PRO A 136 12.01 3.73 5.58
N GLY A 137 12.77 3.39 6.63
CA GLY A 137 13.92 2.46 6.51
C GLY A 137 13.62 0.97 6.74
N VAL A 138 12.62 0.64 7.55
CA VAL A 138 12.41 -0.74 8.07
C VAL A 138 11.41 -1.53 7.21
N ALA A 139 10.51 -0.85 6.50
CA ALA A 139 9.36 -1.47 5.85
C ALA A 139 9.68 -2.21 4.54
N ALA A 140 10.61 -1.72 3.72
CA ALA A 140 10.88 -2.31 2.40
C ALA A 140 11.60 -3.66 2.49
N ALA A 141 12.55 -3.80 3.41
CA ALA A 141 13.35 -5.02 3.59
C ALA A 141 12.50 -6.17 4.18
N GLN A 142 11.83 -5.92 5.31
CA GLN A 142 11.00 -6.92 5.99
C GLN A 142 9.79 -7.37 5.14
N TYR A 143 9.27 -6.50 4.27
CA TYR A 143 8.15 -6.80 3.39
C TYR A 143 8.55 -7.59 2.14
N ARG A 144 9.69 -7.27 1.51
CA ARG A 144 10.26 -8.09 0.43
C ARG A 144 10.56 -9.50 0.92
N GLU A 145 11.08 -9.62 2.13
CA GLU A 145 11.40 -10.89 2.78
C GLU A 145 10.14 -11.71 3.09
N ALA A 146 9.06 -11.09 3.59
CA ALA A 146 7.85 -11.80 3.99
C ALA A 146 6.90 -12.21 2.83
N MET A 147 6.85 -11.44 1.73
CA MET A 147 5.92 -11.68 0.61
C MET A 147 6.59 -12.22 -0.66
N GLY A 148 7.89 -11.97 -0.83
CA GLY A 148 8.56 -12.05 -2.13
C GLY A 148 8.22 -10.85 -3.03
N LEU A 149 9.23 -10.26 -3.66
CA LEU A 149 9.09 -9.07 -4.52
C LEU A 149 8.07 -9.29 -5.65
N GLU A 150 8.10 -10.46 -6.29
CA GLU A 150 7.19 -10.82 -7.38
C GLU A 150 5.72 -10.70 -6.97
N ARG A 151 5.37 -11.28 -5.82
CA ARG A 151 4.00 -11.29 -5.32
C ARG A 151 3.54 -9.89 -4.93
N LEU A 152 4.43 -9.10 -4.33
CA LEU A 152 4.17 -7.70 -4.01
C LEU A 152 3.79 -6.91 -5.26
N VAL A 153 4.65 -6.97 -6.28
CA VAL A 153 4.47 -6.24 -7.53
C VAL A 153 3.16 -6.65 -8.17
N ALA A 154 2.89 -7.96 -8.28
CA ALA A 154 1.66 -8.48 -8.86
C ALA A 154 0.39 -7.99 -8.13
N GLU A 155 0.36 -8.06 -6.80
CA GLU A 155 -0.79 -7.60 -6.00
C GLU A 155 -1.02 -6.09 -6.15
N ARG A 156 0.06 -5.30 -6.11
CA ARG A 156 -0.04 -3.84 -6.25
C ARG A 156 -0.44 -3.42 -7.66
N THR A 157 0.07 -4.08 -8.69
CA THR A 157 -0.33 -3.87 -10.09
C THR A 157 -1.81 -4.18 -10.28
N ARG A 158 -2.31 -5.28 -9.71
CA ARG A 158 -3.75 -5.59 -9.75
C ARG A 158 -4.59 -4.51 -9.07
N ALA A 159 -4.17 -4.05 -7.89
CA ALA A 159 -4.87 -2.98 -7.17
C ALA A 159 -4.83 -1.65 -7.93
N TRP A 160 -3.72 -1.37 -8.63
CA TRP A 160 -3.54 -0.20 -9.46
C TRP A 160 -4.49 -0.18 -10.65
N HIS A 161 -4.63 -1.30 -11.36
CA HIS A 161 -5.57 -1.42 -12.47
C HIS A 161 -7.01 -1.19 -12.01
N GLY A 162 -7.44 -1.86 -10.94
CA GLY A 162 -8.77 -1.63 -10.36
C GLY A 162 -8.99 -0.19 -9.90
N TRP A 163 -7.95 0.49 -9.43
CA TRP A 163 -8.03 1.90 -9.05
C TRP A 163 -8.15 2.85 -10.25
N LEU A 164 -7.47 2.56 -11.36
CA LEU A 164 -7.59 3.31 -12.61
C LEU A 164 -9.00 3.15 -13.22
N ASP A 165 -9.50 1.91 -13.22
CA ASP A 165 -10.74 1.51 -13.87
C ASP A 165 -12.01 1.84 -13.04
N GLY A 166 -11.84 2.15 -11.74
CA GLY A 166 -12.94 2.49 -10.83
C GLY A 166 -13.59 3.86 -11.06
N ASP A 167 -14.83 4.01 -10.55
CA ASP A 167 -15.70 5.19 -10.74
C ASP A 167 -15.13 6.49 -10.14
N ARG A 168 -15.49 7.62 -10.77
CA ARG A 168 -14.88 8.95 -10.63
C ARG A 168 -15.09 9.63 -9.27
N ARG A 169 -16.05 9.16 -8.46
CA ARG A 169 -16.54 9.90 -7.27
C ARG A 169 -15.92 9.47 -5.92
N SER A 170 -15.15 8.37 -5.85
CA SER A 170 -14.70 7.80 -4.57
C SER A 170 -13.17 7.80 -4.34
N LEU A 171 -12.39 8.49 -5.18
CA LEU A 171 -10.92 8.34 -5.21
C LEU A 171 -10.15 9.58 -4.76
N ASP A 172 -10.60 10.22 -3.68
CA ASP A 172 -9.81 11.27 -3.02
C ASP A 172 -8.86 10.60 -2.02
N HIS A 173 -7.83 9.86 -2.47
CA HIS A 173 -6.72 9.35 -1.66
C HIS A 173 -5.48 9.06 -2.52
N TRP A 174 -4.32 8.97 -1.88
CA TRP A 174 -3.07 8.60 -2.55
C TRP A 174 -3.08 7.12 -2.91
N PHE A 175 -2.54 6.80 -4.07
CA PHE A 175 -2.18 5.43 -4.41
C PHE A 175 -0.66 5.28 -4.25
N VAL A 176 -0.21 4.29 -3.49
CA VAL A 176 1.21 3.95 -3.37
C VAL A 176 1.64 3.10 -4.57
N LEU A 177 2.40 3.69 -5.49
CA LEU A 177 2.95 3.02 -6.66
C LEU A 177 4.07 2.05 -6.30
N GLY A 178 4.89 2.40 -5.31
CA GLY A 178 6.06 1.62 -4.93
C GLY A 178 6.81 2.25 -3.76
N MET A 179 8.00 1.72 -3.48
CA MET A 179 8.89 2.25 -2.45
C MET A 179 10.26 2.58 -3.05
N VAL A 180 10.89 3.65 -2.56
CA VAL A 180 12.28 3.98 -2.88
C VAL A 180 13.19 2.93 -2.23
N GLU A 181 14.02 2.31 -3.05
CA GLU A 181 14.96 1.27 -2.63
C GLU A 181 16.03 1.85 -1.68
N SER A 182 16.53 1.04 -0.75
CA SER A 182 17.46 1.46 0.31
C SER A 182 18.79 2.02 -0.21
N GLY A 183 19.33 1.46 -1.30
CA GLY A 183 20.50 2.00 -2.00
C GLY A 183 20.24 3.39 -2.55
N VAL A 184 19.10 3.59 -3.21
CA VAL A 184 18.67 4.91 -3.69
C VAL A 184 18.50 5.91 -2.55
N GLN A 185 17.91 5.51 -1.42
CA GLN A 185 17.77 6.38 -0.23
C GLN A 185 19.13 6.79 0.35
N ARG A 186 20.10 5.86 0.41
CA ARG A 186 21.47 6.17 0.85
C ARG A 186 22.16 7.14 -0.10
N ALA A 187 22.13 6.85 -1.41
CA ALA A 187 22.73 7.71 -2.43
C ALA A 187 22.13 9.14 -2.40
N LEU A 188 20.82 9.27 -2.15
CA LEU A 188 20.20 10.58 -1.93
C LEU A 188 20.75 11.31 -0.70
N GLY A 189 20.98 10.58 0.40
CA GLY A 189 21.59 11.10 1.62
C GLY A 189 22.98 11.69 1.38
N ASP A 190 23.79 11.04 0.54
CA ASP A 190 25.12 11.53 0.14
C ASP A 190 25.05 12.85 -0.65
N HIS A 191 23.90 13.13 -1.28
CA HIS A 191 23.58 14.40 -1.94
C HIS A 191 22.80 15.39 -1.04
N GLY A 192 22.75 15.16 0.27
CA GLY A 192 22.06 16.01 1.23
C GLY A 192 20.52 15.96 1.12
N ARG A 193 19.97 14.89 0.54
CA ARG A 193 18.52 14.70 0.36
C ARG A 193 18.07 13.51 1.20
N ILE A 194 17.46 13.79 2.36
CA ILE A 194 16.88 12.74 3.21
C ILE A 194 15.39 12.67 2.93
N LEU A 195 14.89 11.50 2.55
CA LEU A 195 13.47 11.30 2.35
C LEU A 195 12.77 11.10 3.70
N GLU A 196 11.68 11.84 3.93
CA GLU A 196 10.83 11.67 5.12
C GLU A 196 10.01 10.38 5.05
N THR A 197 9.80 9.87 3.84
CA THR A 197 9.14 8.59 3.58
C THR A 197 9.76 7.91 2.36
N ALA A 198 9.74 6.57 2.32
CA ALA A 198 10.16 5.80 1.16
C ALA A 198 9.02 5.67 0.13
N ALA A 199 7.79 6.05 0.43
CA ALA A 199 6.67 5.79 -0.47
C ALA A 199 6.68 6.69 -1.70
N LEU A 200 6.52 6.07 -2.86
CA LEU A 200 6.23 6.71 -4.13
C LEU A 200 4.72 6.69 -4.32
N THR A 201 4.09 7.86 -4.38
CA THR A 201 2.63 7.96 -4.44
C THR A 201 2.16 8.72 -5.66
N THR A 202 0.88 8.56 -5.99
CA THR A 202 0.21 9.36 -7.00
C THR A 202 -1.23 9.67 -6.58
N THR A 203 -1.85 10.60 -7.30
CA THR A 203 -3.28 10.90 -7.23
C THR A 203 -3.90 10.77 -8.62
N ARG A 204 -5.22 10.67 -8.70
CA ARG A 204 -5.90 10.63 -10.01
C ARG A 204 -5.67 11.93 -10.77
N SER A 205 -5.63 13.06 -10.07
CA SER A 205 -5.22 14.33 -10.65
C SER A 205 -3.82 14.27 -11.24
N ASP A 206 -2.81 13.74 -10.54
CA ASP A 206 -1.43 13.71 -11.05
C ASP A 206 -1.31 12.85 -12.32
N ILE A 207 -2.05 11.74 -12.41
CA ILE A 207 -2.08 10.89 -13.61
C ILE A 207 -2.75 11.59 -14.78
N LEU A 208 -3.93 12.19 -14.56
CA LEU A 208 -4.67 12.92 -15.59
C LEU A 208 -3.90 14.16 -16.07
N HIS A 209 -3.23 14.87 -15.16
CA HIS A 209 -2.41 16.05 -15.47
C HIS A 209 -1.04 15.66 -16.05
N GLY A 210 -0.50 14.47 -15.74
CA GLY A 210 0.73 13.92 -16.31
C GLY A 210 0.65 13.75 -17.83
N GLY A 211 -0.55 13.48 -18.35
CA GLY A 211 -0.89 13.41 -19.77
C GLY A 211 -1.40 14.73 -20.37
N ARG A 212 -0.84 15.90 -20.00
CA ARG A 212 -1.24 17.22 -20.55
C ARG A 212 -1.52 17.14 -22.06
N LYS A 213 -2.57 17.82 -22.53
CA LYS A 213 -2.90 18.00 -23.97
C LYS A 213 -1.66 18.31 -24.82
N THR A 214 -0.74 19.12 -24.28
CA THR A 214 0.53 19.50 -24.91
C THR A 214 1.50 18.34 -25.12
N LYS A 215 1.60 17.38 -24.17
CA LYS A 215 2.47 16.20 -24.31
C LYS A 215 1.87 15.15 -25.23
N ARG A 216 0.54 15.01 -25.20
CA ARG A 216 -0.19 14.17 -26.16
C ARG A 216 -0.02 14.71 -27.57
N ALA A 217 -0.15 16.02 -27.76
CA ALA A 217 0.07 16.68 -29.06
C ALA A 217 1.51 16.53 -29.58
N ARG A 218 2.52 16.43 -28.69
CA ARG A 218 3.93 16.23 -29.04
C ARG A 218 4.34 14.76 -29.16
N GLY A 219 3.43 13.80 -28.94
CA GLY A 219 3.78 12.37 -28.97
C GLY A 219 4.80 11.95 -27.90
N THR A 220 4.87 12.68 -26.78
CA THR A 220 5.80 12.42 -25.67
C THR A 220 5.11 11.97 -24.39
N ALA A 221 3.78 11.85 -24.38
CA ALA A 221 3.04 11.33 -23.23
C ALA A 221 3.22 9.82 -23.11
N LEU A 222 3.20 9.29 -21.89
CA LEU A 222 3.18 7.83 -21.69
C LEU A 222 1.91 7.24 -22.29
N SER A 223 2.04 6.07 -22.90
CA SER A 223 0.92 5.26 -23.34
C SER A 223 0.06 4.79 -22.16
N GLU A 224 -1.15 4.34 -22.45
CA GLU A 224 -1.97 3.71 -21.40
C GLU A 224 -1.33 2.45 -20.84
N ALA A 225 -0.65 1.66 -21.69
CA ALA A 225 0.08 0.47 -21.27
C ALA A 225 1.19 0.82 -20.26
N ASP A 226 2.00 1.83 -20.52
CA ASP A 226 3.05 2.27 -19.59
C ASP A 226 2.49 2.89 -18.30
N LEU A 227 1.36 3.61 -18.38
CA LEU A 227 0.68 4.11 -17.19
C LEU A 227 0.19 2.95 -16.31
N ARG A 228 -0.35 1.89 -16.91
CA ARG A 228 -0.78 0.67 -16.20
C ARG A 228 0.39 -0.12 -15.60
N ARG A 229 1.61 0.08 -16.10
CA ARG A 229 2.85 -0.54 -15.59
C ARG A 229 3.58 0.28 -14.53
N LEU A 230 3.10 1.46 -14.15
CA LEU A 230 3.80 2.32 -13.19
C LEU A 230 4.25 1.62 -11.89
N PRO A 231 3.45 0.76 -11.24
CA PRO A 231 3.92 0.04 -10.04
C PRO A 231 5.08 -0.94 -10.29
N GLU A 232 5.12 -1.55 -11.47
CA GLU A 232 6.22 -2.41 -11.89
C GLU A 232 7.47 -1.58 -12.18
N ILE A 233 7.30 -0.49 -12.94
CA ILE A 233 8.37 0.44 -13.34
C ILE A 233 9.12 0.99 -12.13
N VAL A 234 8.41 1.37 -11.06
CA VAL A 234 9.07 1.95 -9.89
C VAL A 234 9.80 0.93 -9.01
N GLU A 235 9.40 -0.35 -9.09
CA GLU A 235 10.06 -1.43 -8.37
C GLU A 235 11.21 -2.04 -9.18
N ARG A 236 11.13 -1.95 -10.52
CA ARG A 236 12.16 -2.42 -11.47
C ARG A 236 12.53 -1.32 -12.46
N PRO A 237 13.11 -0.20 -12.00
CA PRO A 237 13.59 0.81 -12.92
C PRO A 237 14.84 0.32 -13.65
N LYS A 238 15.02 0.77 -14.89
CA LYS A 238 16.28 0.66 -15.62
C LYS A 238 17.37 1.49 -14.92
N ALA A 239 17.01 2.71 -14.52
CA ALA A 239 17.84 3.59 -13.72
C ALA A 239 16.99 4.53 -12.86
N VAL A 240 17.56 4.99 -11.75
CA VAL A 240 17.01 6.07 -10.94
C VAL A 240 17.98 7.23 -10.96
N LEU A 241 17.52 8.41 -11.38
CA LEU A 241 18.31 9.63 -11.47
C LEU A 241 17.81 10.67 -10.47
N LEU A 242 18.72 11.44 -9.89
CA LEU A 242 18.44 12.70 -9.24
C LEU A 242 18.60 13.84 -10.24
N ASP A 243 17.55 14.63 -10.43
CA ASP A 243 17.65 15.92 -11.09
C ASP A 243 18.11 16.97 -10.07
N THR A 244 19.21 17.65 -10.40
CA THR A 244 19.84 18.69 -9.56
C THR A 244 19.67 20.09 -10.16
N GLY A 245 18.89 20.23 -11.25
CA GLY A 245 18.66 21.51 -11.89
C GLY A 245 18.04 22.54 -10.92
N LYS A 246 18.37 23.82 -11.09
CA LYS A 246 18.00 24.96 -10.21
C LYS A 246 16.50 25.11 -9.86
N ARG A 247 15.60 24.34 -10.50
CA ARG A 247 14.13 24.30 -10.25
C ARG A 247 13.54 22.89 -10.21
N HIS A 248 14.38 21.86 -10.27
CA HIS A 248 13.96 20.49 -10.49
C HIS A 248 14.64 19.58 -9.46
N ASP A 249 14.19 19.67 -8.22
CA ASP A 249 14.44 18.64 -7.22
C ASP A 249 13.48 17.48 -7.49
N ALA A 250 13.95 16.48 -8.22
CA ALA A 250 13.12 15.37 -8.65
C ALA A 250 13.90 14.05 -8.74
N LEU A 251 13.19 12.98 -8.42
CA LEU A 251 13.59 11.61 -8.71
C LEU A 251 13.01 11.19 -10.06
N ILE A 252 13.85 10.63 -10.92
CA ILE A 252 13.46 10.18 -12.25
C ILE A 252 13.68 8.67 -12.33
N TYR A 253 12.57 7.95 -12.41
CA TYR A 253 12.56 6.51 -12.66
C TYR A 253 12.52 6.29 -14.16
N VAL A 254 13.61 5.76 -14.70
CA VAL A 254 13.82 5.50 -16.13
C VAL A 254 13.47 4.04 -16.41
N PHE A 255 12.82 3.78 -17.53
CA PHE A 255 12.41 2.44 -17.94
C PHE A 255 12.41 2.26 -19.45
N ASP A 256 12.50 1.01 -19.88
CA ASP A 256 12.34 0.64 -21.28
C ASP A 256 10.84 0.52 -21.62
N SER A 257 10.47 1.04 -22.78
CA SER A 257 9.09 1.05 -23.28
C SER A 257 9.05 0.65 -24.74
N GLU A 258 8.15 -0.29 -25.06
CA GLU A 258 7.85 -0.70 -26.44
C GLU A 258 7.13 0.42 -27.21
N ASP A 259 6.33 1.23 -26.50
CA ASP A 259 5.58 2.36 -27.05
C ASP A 259 6.40 3.65 -27.18
N GLY A 260 7.65 3.64 -26.69
CA GLY A 260 8.52 4.82 -26.66
C GLY A 260 9.07 5.25 -28.01
N GLY A 261 8.96 4.39 -29.04
CA GLY A 261 9.53 4.64 -30.37
C GLY A 261 11.05 4.80 -30.34
N GLY A 262 11.74 3.92 -29.61
CA GLY A 262 13.20 3.95 -29.39
C GLY A 262 13.68 4.92 -28.30
N ARG A 263 12.77 5.70 -27.70
CA ARG A 263 13.06 6.59 -26.56
C ARG A 263 12.85 5.87 -25.24
N LEU A 264 13.51 6.36 -24.19
CA LEU A 264 13.32 5.86 -22.83
C LEU A 264 12.05 6.45 -22.22
N GLY A 265 11.35 5.64 -21.44
CA GLY A 265 10.30 6.12 -20.55
C GLY A 265 10.89 6.80 -19.32
N LYS A 266 10.26 7.87 -18.84
CA LYS A 266 10.57 8.49 -17.55
C LYS A 266 9.31 8.74 -16.73
N ALA A 267 9.38 8.40 -15.44
CA ALA A 267 8.41 8.78 -14.42
C ALA A 267 9.09 9.71 -13.40
N VAL A 268 8.53 10.90 -13.24
CA VAL A 268 9.11 11.99 -12.44
C VAL A 268 8.36 12.11 -11.13
N PHE A 269 9.10 11.97 -10.03
CA PHE A 269 8.62 12.10 -8.66
C PHE A 269 9.26 13.29 -7.99
N ARG A 270 8.48 14.04 -7.22
CA ARG A 270 9.00 15.12 -6.39
C ARG A 270 9.19 14.60 -4.96
N PRO A 271 10.44 14.55 -4.45
CA PRO A 271 10.71 14.08 -3.10
C PRO A 271 10.12 15.04 -2.06
N ASN A 272 9.76 14.50 -0.89
CA ASN A 272 9.23 15.24 0.26
C ASN A 272 8.16 16.29 -0.10
N TRP A 273 7.31 15.99 -1.08
CA TRP A 273 6.22 16.87 -1.47
C TRP A 273 5.19 16.96 -0.35
N ARG A 274 5.01 18.18 0.15
CA ARG A 274 3.99 18.50 1.14
C ARG A 274 2.64 18.74 0.45
N GLY A 275 1.73 17.78 0.59
CA GLY A 275 0.34 17.91 0.19
C GLY A 275 -0.58 18.18 1.37
N LYS A 276 -1.88 18.39 1.09
CA LYS A 276 -2.92 18.54 2.14
C LYS A 276 -3.04 17.34 3.10
N ARG A 277 -2.49 16.18 2.71
CA ARG A 277 -2.62 14.88 3.39
C ARG A 277 -1.33 14.39 4.04
N GLY A 278 -0.29 15.23 4.06
CA GLY A 278 1.02 14.90 4.60
C GLY A 278 2.14 15.04 3.58
N ILE A 279 3.27 14.44 3.89
CA ILE A 279 4.49 14.49 3.08
C ILE A 279 4.63 13.17 2.33
N THR A 280 4.98 13.25 1.05
CA THR A 280 5.11 12.08 0.18
C THR A 280 6.09 12.32 -0.95
N ASN A 281 6.61 11.26 -1.58
CA ASN A 281 7.29 11.38 -2.87
C ASN A 281 6.25 11.24 -3.98
N GLY A 282 5.72 12.39 -4.43
CA GLY A 282 4.57 12.42 -5.32
C GLY A 282 4.95 12.37 -6.79
N TYR A 283 4.32 11.47 -7.55
CA TYR A 283 4.36 11.46 -9.01
C TYR A 283 3.84 12.81 -9.55
N ARG A 284 4.57 13.38 -10.51
CA ARG A 284 4.23 14.67 -11.13
C ARG A 284 3.99 14.56 -12.61
N SER A 285 4.74 13.70 -13.28
CA SER A 285 4.69 13.62 -14.72
C SER A 285 5.35 12.36 -15.23
N GLY A 286 4.96 11.95 -16.42
CA GLY A 286 5.64 10.92 -17.19
C GLY A 286 5.77 11.32 -18.64
N GLY A 287 6.65 10.64 -19.36
CA GLY A 287 6.74 10.75 -20.81
C GLY A 287 7.95 10.04 -21.37
N TYR A 288 8.08 10.10 -22.69
CA TYR A 288 9.25 9.60 -23.40
C TYR A 288 10.32 10.68 -23.54
N VAL A 289 11.58 10.25 -23.50
CA VAL A 289 12.75 11.12 -23.57
C VAL A 289 13.90 10.42 -24.30
N ASP A 290 14.63 11.16 -25.12
CA ASP A 290 15.84 10.65 -25.76
C ASP A 290 16.92 10.36 -24.71
N ARG A 291 17.64 9.24 -24.89
CA ARG A 291 18.69 8.81 -23.95
C ARG A 291 19.76 9.88 -23.73
N GLY A 292 20.14 10.62 -24.78
CA GLY A 292 21.12 11.70 -24.71
C GLY A 292 20.72 12.82 -23.73
N ASN A 293 19.43 13.13 -23.63
CA ASN A 293 18.94 14.19 -22.74
C ASN A 293 19.06 13.81 -21.26
N LEU A 294 19.08 12.51 -20.93
CA LEU A 294 19.29 12.04 -19.56
C LEU A 294 20.77 12.01 -19.13
N ARG A 295 21.70 12.28 -20.06
CA ARG A 295 23.15 12.37 -19.81
C ARG A 295 23.63 13.79 -19.54
N GLU A 296 22.72 14.78 -19.52
CA GLU A 296 23.05 16.15 -19.14
C GLU A 296 23.61 16.21 -17.70
N ARG A 297 24.56 17.11 -17.44
CA ARG A 297 25.25 17.28 -16.14
C ARG A 297 24.33 17.49 -14.93
N ARG A 298 23.07 17.87 -15.16
CA ARG A 298 22.06 18.05 -14.12
C ARG A 298 21.56 16.72 -13.53
N TYR A 299 21.69 15.62 -14.25
CA TYR A 299 21.20 14.31 -13.81
C TYR A 299 22.34 13.52 -13.17
N VAL A 300 22.11 13.05 -11.96
CA VAL A 300 23.03 12.18 -11.23
C VAL A 300 22.41 10.80 -11.13
N VAL A 301 23.14 9.76 -11.54
CA VAL A 301 22.66 8.38 -11.43
C VAL A 301 22.77 7.93 -9.97
N LEU A 302 21.64 7.54 -9.38
CA LEU A 302 21.57 7.02 -8.01
C LEU A 302 21.57 5.49 -7.97
N SER A 303 21.05 4.85 -9.02
CA SER A 303 20.99 3.39 -9.16
C SER A 303 20.73 3.00 -10.62
N GLY A 304 21.17 1.80 -11.02
CA GLY A 304 21.00 1.25 -12.36
C GLY A 304 21.89 1.89 -13.44
N SER A 305 21.54 1.68 -14.70
CA SER A 305 22.29 2.20 -15.86
C SER A 305 21.36 2.71 -16.96
N LEU A 306 21.82 3.72 -17.70
CA LEU A 306 21.13 4.20 -18.91
C LEU A 306 21.54 3.42 -20.17
N GLU A 307 22.54 2.54 -20.05
CA GLU A 307 23.06 1.69 -21.11
C GLU A 307 22.26 0.38 -21.18
N GLY A 308 22.29 -0.31 -22.32
CA GLY A 308 21.76 -1.66 -22.42
C GLY A 308 22.71 -2.64 -21.73
N GLU A 309 22.20 -3.79 -21.28
CA GLU A 309 23.10 -4.95 -21.10
C GLU A 309 23.70 -5.25 -22.47
N GLU A 310 25.03 -5.17 -22.59
CA GLU A 310 25.76 -5.73 -23.74
C GLU A 310 25.68 -7.25 -23.74
#